data_AF-A0A959LPK4-F1
#
_entry.id   AF-A0A959LPK4-F1
#
_cell.length_a   1.000
_cell.length_b   1.000
_cell.length_c   1.000
_cell.angle_alpha   90.00
_cell.angle_beta   90.00
_cell.angle_gamma   90.00
#
_symmetry.space_group_name_H-M   'P 1'
#
loop_
_entity.id
_entity.type
_entity.pdbx_description
1 polymer ?
#
loop_
_entity_poly.entity_id
_entity_poly.type
_entity_poly.pdbx_seq_one_letter_code
_entity_poly.pdbx_strand_id
1 'polypeptide(L)' 'MHHVEVYDLAGNTLLDAKSNEVDMSDYPIGMYLVCVYDEANVCIATSKIFKK' A
#
# COMPACT_ATOMS: atom_id res chain seq x y z
N MET A 1 -10.04 -1.22 11.44
CA MET A 1 -9.24 -1.78 10.34
C MET A 1 -9.50 -0.92 9.12
N HIS A 2 -8.46 -0.40 8.49
CA HIS A 2 -8.57 0.43 7.29
C HIS A 2 -8.44 -0.41 6.03
N HIS A 3 -9.01 0.03 4.92
CA HIS A 3 -8.70 -0.56 3.62
C HIS A 3 -7.38 0.03 3.14
N VAL A 4 -6.44 -0.82 2.75
CA VAL A 4 -5.08 -0.45 2.37
C VAL A 4 -4.71 -1.16 1.08
N GLU A 5 -4.19 -0.41 0.12
CA GLU A 5 -3.60 -0.95 -1.10
C GLU A 5 -2.12 -0.57 -1.19
N VAL A 6 -1.32 -1.48 -1.74
CA VAL A 6 0.10 -1.28 -2.06
C VAL A 6 0.29 -1.41 -3.56
N TYR A 7 0.98 -0.45 -4.17
CA TYR A 7 1.28 -0.41 -5.60
C TYR A 7 2.79 -0.43 -5.86
N ASP A 8 3.17 -1.04 -6.98
CA ASP A 8 4.49 -0.83 -7.58
C ASP A 8 4.56 0.50 -8.36
N LEU A 9 5.74 0.80 -8.93
CA LEU A 9 5.95 2.00 -9.75
C LEU A 9 5.23 1.97 -11.11
N ALA A 10 4.81 0.80 -11.58
CA ALA A 10 4.02 0.67 -12.79
C ALA A 10 2.52 0.87 -12.51
N GLY A 11 2.13 1.02 -11.25
CA GLY A 11 0.74 1.19 -10.81
C GLY A 11 -0.01 -0.13 -10.62
N ASN A 12 0.69 -1.27 -10.60
CA ASN A 12 0.07 -2.55 -10.31
C ASN A 12 -0.20 -2.68 -8.81
N THR A 13 -1.42 -3.07 -8.45
CA THR A 13 -1.76 -3.42 -7.07
C THR A 13 -1.10 -4.73 -6.68
N LEU A 14 -0.28 -4.71 -5.63
CA LEU A 14 0.42 -5.86 -5.06
C LEU A 14 -0.28 -6.38 -3.80
N LEU A 15 -0.95 -5.49 -3.06
CA LEU A 15 -1.76 -5.81 -1.90
C LEU A 15 -3.05 -5.02 -1.97
N ASP A 16 -4.16 -5.67 -1.63
CA ASP A 16 -5.45 -5.07 -1.34
C ASP A 16 -6.03 -5.80 -0.11
N ALA A 17 -6.06 -5.11 1.03
CA ALA A 17 -6.43 -5.73 2.29
C ALA A 17 -7.09 -4.75 3.27
N LYS A 18 -7.90 -5.28 4.20
CA LYS A 18 -8.33 -4.55 5.39
C LYS A 18 -7.33 -4.81 6.52
N SER A 19 -6.44 -3.87 6.78
CA SER A 19 -5.39 -3.98 7.79
C SER A 19 -5.01 -2.61 8.37
N ASN A 20 -4.36 -2.62 9.53
CA ASN A 20 -3.69 -1.43 10.07
C ASN A 20 -2.16 -1.50 9.84
N GLU A 21 -1.67 -2.64 9.36
CA GLU A 21 -0.26 -2.94 9.17
C GLU A 21 -0.03 -3.53 7.77
N VAL A 22 1.10 -3.21 7.18
CA VAL A 22 1.55 -3.76 5.90
C VAL A 22 2.92 -4.36 6.13
N ASP A 23 3.02 -5.69 6.02
CA ASP A 23 4.30 -6.38 6.07
C ASP A 23 4.97 -6.34 4.68
N MET A 24 6.11 -5.66 4.62
CA MET A 24 6.89 -5.51 3.39
C MET A 24 8.04 -6.51 3.31
N SER A 25 8.18 -7.45 4.25
CA SER A 25 9.36 -8.33 4.40
C SER A 25 9.65 -9.18 3.16
N ASP A 26 8.61 -9.67 2.48
CA ASP A 26 8.74 -10.53 1.30
C ASP A 26 8.79 -9.75 -0.04
N TYR A 27 8.60 -8.43 0.01
CA TYR A 27 8.65 -7.60 -1.19
C TYR A 27 10.09 -7.41 -1.68
N PRO A 28 10.36 -7.39 -2.99
CA PRO A 28 11.69 -7.06 -3.51
C PRO A 28 12.21 -5.69 -3.04
N ILE A 29 13.51 -5.46 -3.19
CA ILE A 29 14.09 -4.11 -3.09
C ILE A 29 13.44 -3.24 -4.16
N GLY A 30 12.96 -2.06 -3.78
CA GLY A 30 12.20 -1.23 -4.69
C GLY A 30 11.46 -0.08 -4.03
N MET A 31 10.65 0.61 -4.83
CA MET A 31 9.78 1.69 -4.37
C MET A 31 8.33 1.25 -4.48
N TYR A 32 7.56 1.55 -3.45
CA TYR A 32 6.15 1.20 -3.34
C TYR A 32 5.33 2.41 -2.92
N LEU A 33 4.12 2.51 -3.44
CA LEU A 33 3.14 3.47 -2.98
C LEU A 33 2.11 2.73 -2.13
N VAL A 34 1.83 3.22 -0.93
CA VAL A 34 0.73 2.74 -0.10
C VAL A 34 -0.37 3.78 -0.14
N CYS A 35 -1.61 3.36 -0.37
CA CYS A 35 -2.78 4.20 -0.15
C CYS A 35 -3.67 3.57 0.93
N VAL A 36 -4.16 4.40 1.84
CA VAL A 36 -5.20 4.04 2.82
C VAL A 36 -6.51 4.66 2.38
N TYR A 37 -7.55 3.83 2.33
CA TYR A 37 -8.89 4.16 1.91
C TYR A 37 -9.85 4.27 3.10
N ASP A 38 -10.80 5.18 2.99
CA ASP A 38 -11.95 5.27 3.89
C ASP A 38 -13.10 4.32 3.48
N GLU A 39 -14.22 4.38 4.18
CA GLU A 39 -15.40 3.54 3.90
C GLU A 39 -16.10 3.90 2.58
N ALA A 40 -15.83 5.09 2.03
CA ALA A 40 -16.34 5.53 0.73
C ALA A 40 -15.41 5.15 -0.43
N ASN A 41 -14.36 4.35 -0.17
CA ASN A 41 -13.30 4.00 -1.13
C ASN A 41 -12.55 5.22 -1.68
N VAL A 42 -12.39 6.26 -0.86
CA VAL A 42 -11.56 7.43 -1.19
C VAL A 42 -10.19 7.26 -0.57
N CYS A 43 -9.12 7.47 -1.36
CA CYS A 43 -7.74 7.47 -0.87
C CYS A 43 -7.52 8.69 0.05
N ILE A 44 -7.43 8.47 1.36
CA ILE A 44 -7.31 9.53 2.37
C ILE A 44 -5.87 9.78 2.83
N ALA A 45 -4.99 8.80 2.65
CA ALA A 45 -3.57 8.94 2.99
C ALA A 45 -2.71 8.14 2.04
N THR A 46 -1.52 8.69 1.72
CA THR A 46 -0.52 8.00 0.90
C THR A 46 0.85 8.00 1.56
N SER A 47 1.59 6.91 1.42
CA SER A 47 2.99 6.82 1.85
C SER A 47 3.85 6.22 0.74
N LYS A 48 5.10 6.71 0.61
CA LYS A 48 6.09 6.12 -0.29
C LYS A 48 7.09 5.33 0.53
N ILE A 49 7.23 4.05 0.21
CA ILE A 49 8.17 3.14 0.87
C ILE A 49 9.33 2.87 -0.06
N PHE A 50 10.55 3.09 0.42
CA PHE A 50 11.78 2.71 -0.28
C PHE A 50 12.40 1.54 0.46
N LYS A 51 12.21 0.33 -0.07
CA LYS A 51 12.85 -0.88 0.46
C LYS A 51 14.25 -1.01 -0.12
N LYS A 52 15.24 -1.17 0.76
CA LYS A 52 16.66 -1.32 0.44
C LYS A 52 17.16 -2.70 0.85
#